data_AF-A0AAP3JXS3-F1
#
_entry.id   AF-A0AAP3JXS3-F1
#
_cell.length_a   1.000
_cell.length_b   1.000
_cell.length_c   1.000
_cell.angle_alpha   90.00
_cell.angle_beta   90.00
_cell.angle_gamma   90.00
#
_symmetry.space_group_name_H-M   'P 1'
#
loop_
_entity.id
_entity.type
_entity.pdbx_description
1 polymer ?
#
loop_
_entity_poly.entity_id
_entity_poly.type
_entity_poly.pdbx_seq_one_letter_code
_entity_poly.pdbx_strand_id
1 'polypeptide(L)'
;MQDKLREYFEDMVVYKDLKESNFFKSLSLPAFLRDWLLKMFEDEDGHFDVTEMTDFIHQYIPSKVQWTGIKNRIVKEGETVKLLTRISIDIDIKTQDVTFSLPDFGLNNKETLIEDRVWDECKDELVKAKESWGIIELGYRYPEGKTPGKIKLVSFANFCPYEIDLDFYKDVRRNFSVQEWIDVILGAIDYNADGYETEAQKLAMLTRLLPFVEKRVNLIELAPKGTGKSYVFGGISRYGYLCGGKMTRAKLFYDLARREEGLVFYHDFIAFDEISKVEFDNPNEMVQTLLGYMEQGTVKIGDKNDVAEAGVVMLGNIDQEDMDEWKNMFAGLPSFLKNNSALIDRIHGFVKGWDIPRMNEGLKICGWALNSEYFTSIMHMLRDDVSYRAIVDRLVDYPADSDTRNTEAVKRIATAYLKLLFPHVRTAEDVKPREFNQYCLRPAFRMREIVLRQMGMLDVEYKGKEMPKFSINPVGDES
;
A
#
# COMPACT_ATOMS: atom_id res chain seq x y z
N MET A 1 -26.18 -8.27 -2.97
CA MET A 1 -24.82 -7.91 -2.51
C MET A 1 -24.60 -6.41 -2.62
N GLN A 2 -24.76 -5.80 -3.80
CA GLN A 2 -24.59 -4.34 -3.96
C GLN A 2 -25.58 -3.51 -3.13
N ASP A 3 -26.86 -3.89 -3.04
CA ASP A 3 -27.84 -3.18 -2.20
C ASP A 3 -27.44 -3.16 -0.71
N LYS A 4 -26.97 -4.32 -0.22
CA LYS A 4 -26.45 -4.49 1.13
C LYS A 4 -25.20 -3.63 1.35
N LEU A 5 -24.30 -3.55 0.37
CA LEU A 5 -23.13 -2.69 0.45
C LEU A 5 -23.55 -1.21 0.57
N ARG A 6 -24.51 -0.75 -0.25
CA ARG A 6 -25.06 0.61 -0.19
C ARG A 6 -25.76 0.90 1.14
N GLU A 7 -26.54 -0.05 1.66
CA GLU A 7 -27.26 0.07 2.93
C GLU A 7 -26.31 0.28 4.11
N TYR A 8 -25.20 -0.47 4.16
CA TYR A 8 -24.30 -0.40 5.32
C TYR A 8 -23.18 0.64 5.20
N PHE A 9 -22.76 1.01 3.99
CA PHE A 9 -21.62 1.92 3.80
C PHE A 9 -22.00 3.26 3.17
N GLU A 10 -23.24 3.46 2.72
CA GLU A 10 -23.79 4.74 2.24
C GLU A 10 -22.77 5.66 1.55
N ASP A 11 -22.21 6.64 2.25
CA ASP A 11 -21.30 7.64 1.70
C ASP A 11 -19.94 7.10 1.25
N MET A 12 -19.52 5.93 1.75
CA MET A 12 -18.22 5.31 1.45
C MET A 12 -18.23 4.43 0.19
N VAL A 13 -19.38 4.31 -0.49
CA VAL A 13 -19.48 3.62 -1.78
C VAL A 13 -19.47 4.59 -2.96
N VAL A 14 -18.99 4.09 -4.09
CA VAL A 14 -18.93 4.80 -5.37
C VAL A 14 -19.29 3.81 -6.48
N TYR A 15 -19.94 4.28 -7.55
CA TYR A 15 -20.23 3.44 -8.70
C TYR A 15 -18.96 3.37 -9.57
N LYS A 16 -18.47 2.17 -9.87
CA LYS A 16 -17.25 2.01 -10.65
C LYS A 16 -17.55 1.30 -11.95
N ASP A 17 -17.45 2.00 -13.08
CA ASP A 17 -17.47 1.39 -14.41
C ASP A 17 -16.11 1.49 -15.11
N LEU A 18 -15.29 0.46 -14.94
CA LEU A 18 -14.00 0.39 -15.62
C LEU A 18 -14.06 -0.19 -17.03
N LYS A 19 -15.24 -0.66 -17.48
CA LYS A 19 -15.46 -1.18 -18.83
C LYS A 19 -15.62 -0.02 -19.82
N GLU A 20 -16.34 1.03 -19.44
CA GLU A 20 -16.58 2.22 -20.27
C GLU A 20 -15.55 3.37 -20.05
N SER A 21 -14.67 3.24 -19.06
CA SER A 21 -13.69 4.25 -18.62
C SER A 21 -12.51 4.56 -19.56
N ASN A 22 -12.66 4.55 -20.89
CA ASN A 22 -11.60 5.02 -21.79
C ASN A 22 -11.16 6.45 -21.49
N PHE A 23 -12.08 7.26 -20.93
CA PHE A 23 -11.81 8.57 -20.35
C PHE A 23 -10.72 8.55 -19.28
N PHE A 24 -10.90 7.83 -18.16
CA PHE A 24 -9.92 7.80 -17.07
C PHE A 24 -8.59 7.14 -17.45
N LYS A 25 -8.62 6.15 -18.35
CA LYS A 25 -7.39 5.55 -18.89
C LYS A 25 -6.52 6.59 -19.59
N SER A 26 -7.12 7.57 -20.29
CA SER A 26 -6.37 8.63 -20.97
C SER A 26 -5.70 9.62 -20.00
N LEU A 27 -6.28 9.79 -18.81
CA LEU A 27 -5.80 10.71 -17.78
C LEU A 27 -4.69 10.13 -16.90
N SER A 28 -4.47 8.81 -16.95
CA SER A 28 -3.44 8.10 -16.17
C SER A 28 -3.50 8.39 -14.65
N LEU A 29 -4.70 8.64 -14.11
CA LEU A 29 -4.89 8.92 -12.70
C LEU A 29 -4.82 7.62 -11.87
N PRO A 30 -4.24 7.66 -10.66
CA PRO A 30 -4.36 6.57 -9.69
C PRO A 30 -5.82 6.27 -9.33
N ALA A 31 -6.11 5.04 -8.88
CA ALA A 31 -7.47 4.59 -8.59
C ALA A 31 -8.12 5.39 -7.45
N PHE A 32 -7.36 5.71 -6.39
CA PHE A 32 -7.87 6.54 -5.29
C PHE A 32 -8.32 7.93 -5.76
N LEU A 33 -7.55 8.56 -6.68
CA LEU A 33 -7.84 9.87 -7.25
C LEU A 33 -9.07 9.83 -8.18
N ARG A 34 -9.17 8.76 -8.98
CA ARG A 34 -10.33 8.48 -9.81
C ARG A 34 -11.59 8.34 -8.97
N ASP A 35 -11.56 7.50 -7.93
CA ASP A 35 -12.75 7.24 -7.12
C ASP A 35 -13.20 8.47 -6.35
N TRP A 36 -12.28 9.37 -5.98
CA TRP A 36 -12.63 10.68 -5.43
C TRP A 36 -13.33 11.58 -6.45
N LEU A 37 -12.81 11.68 -7.68
CA LEU A 37 -13.48 12.42 -8.74
C LEU A 37 -14.88 11.87 -9.00
N LEU A 38 -15.00 10.54 -9.09
CA LEU A 38 -16.29 9.88 -9.24
C LEU A 38 -17.23 10.27 -8.10
N LYS A 39 -16.81 10.15 -6.83
CA LYS A 39 -17.65 10.55 -5.69
C LYS A 39 -18.09 12.01 -5.71
N MET A 40 -17.28 12.94 -6.25
CA MET A 40 -17.66 14.35 -6.31
C MET A 40 -18.66 14.67 -7.42
N PHE A 41 -18.59 13.95 -8.55
CA PHE A 41 -19.36 14.28 -9.77
C PHE A 41 -20.46 13.26 -10.10
N GLU A 42 -20.49 12.11 -9.43
CA GLU A 42 -21.55 11.11 -9.57
C GLU A 42 -22.82 11.50 -8.83
N ASP A 43 -23.96 11.20 -9.44
CA ASP A 43 -25.27 11.22 -8.81
C ASP A 43 -25.58 9.91 -8.05
N GLU A 44 -26.77 9.83 -7.44
CA GLU A 44 -27.22 8.66 -6.66
C GLU A 44 -27.34 7.36 -7.48
N ASP A 45 -27.39 7.48 -8.81
CA ASP A 45 -27.49 6.37 -9.76
C ASP A 45 -26.11 6.00 -10.37
N GLY A 46 -25.05 6.75 -10.05
CA GLY A 46 -23.70 6.52 -10.56
C GLY A 46 -23.42 7.15 -11.92
N HIS A 47 -24.22 8.12 -12.36
CA HIS A 47 -23.95 8.90 -13.56
C HIS A 47 -23.20 10.19 -13.23
N PHE A 48 -22.27 10.60 -14.10
CA PHE A 48 -21.53 11.86 -13.96
C PHE A 48 -21.39 12.58 -15.30
N ASP A 49 -21.24 13.91 -15.26
CA ASP A 49 -20.95 14.70 -16.46
C ASP A 49 -19.44 14.68 -16.76
N VAL A 50 -19.08 14.04 -17.87
CA VAL A 50 -17.69 13.94 -18.34
C VAL A 50 -17.10 15.32 -18.64
N THR A 51 -17.89 16.26 -19.16
CA THR A 51 -17.43 17.61 -19.49
C THR A 51 -17.05 18.37 -18.23
N GLU A 52 -17.94 18.40 -17.25
CA GLU A 52 -17.71 19.09 -15.98
C GLU A 52 -16.46 18.55 -15.27
N MET A 53 -16.34 17.21 -15.20
CA MET A 53 -15.17 16.56 -14.62
C MET A 53 -13.88 16.88 -15.40
N THR A 54 -13.94 16.91 -16.74
CA THR A 54 -12.80 17.25 -17.60
C THR A 54 -12.33 18.68 -17.36
N ASP A 55 -13.26 19.63 -17.27
CA ASP A 55 -12.96 21.02 -16.98
C ASP A 55 -12.33 21.17 -15.60
N PHE A 56 -12.85 20.46 -14.59
CA PHE A 56 -12.26 20.40 -13.26
C PHE A 56 -10.82 19.86 -13.29
N ILE A 57 -10.57 18.75 -13.98
CA ILE A 57 -9.24 18.15 -14.09
C ILE A 57 -8.28 19.13 -14.77
N HIS A 58 -8.67 19.75 -15.88
CA HIS A 58 -7.82 20.72 -16.58
C HIS A 58 -7.54 21.97 -15.76
N GLN A 59 -8.50 22.38 -14.93
CA GLN A 59 -8.36 23.55 -14.07
C GLN A 59 -7.46 23.27 -12.85
N TYR A 60 -7.63 22.12 -12.19
CA TYR A 60 -7.05 21.86 -10.87
C TYR A 60 -5.97 20.77 -10.84
N ILE A 61 -5.80 19.95 -11.88
CA ILE A 61 -4.77 18.88 -11.91
C ILE A 61 -3.74 19.19 -13.01
N PRO A 62 -2.80 20.12 -12.76
CA PRO A 62 -1.85 20.51 -13.79
C PRO A 62 -0.77 19.44 -14.00
N SER A 63 -0.38 19.28 -15.26
CA SER A 63 0.81 18.51 -15.63
C SER A 63 2.10 19.22 -15.20
N LYS A 64 3.19 18.46 -15.03
CA LYS A 64 4.52 19.03 -14.69
C LYS A 64 5.01 20.08 -15.69
N VAL A 65 4.61 19.97 -16.95
CA VAL A 65 4.99 20.92 -18.03
C VAL A 65 4.36 22.30 -17.80
N GLN A 66 3.18 22.35 -17.17
CA GLN A 66 2.47 23.60 -16.90
C GLN A 66 3.06 24.37 -15.70
N TRP A 67 3.97 23.77 -14.93
CA TRP A 67 4.50 24.38 -13.70
C TRP A 67 5.14 25.75 -13.90
N THR A 68 5.90 25.94 -14.99
CA THR A 68 6.51 27.25 -15.29
C THR A 68 5.44 28.32 -15.55
N GLY A 69 4.35 27.97 -16.23
CA GLY A 69 3.22 28.87 -16.45
C GLY A 69 2.48 29.22 -15.15
N ILE A 70 2.27 28.23 -14.28
CA ILE A 70 1.67 28.43 -12.96
C ILE A 70 2.53 29.36 -12.11
N LYS A 71 3.86 29.19 -12.12
CA LYS A 71 4.79 30.11 -11.44
C LYS A 71 4.70 31.53 -11.98
N ASN A 72 4.54 31.72 -13.29
CA ASN A 72 4.34 33.05 -13.86
C ASN A 72 3.06 33.70 -13.32
N ARG A 73 1.94 32.97 -13.33
CA ARG A 73 0.65 33.43 -12.82
C ARG A 73 0.73 33.86 -11.35
N ILE A 74 1.32 33.02 -10.51
CA ILE A 74 1.47 33.29 -9.07
C ILE A 74 2.44 34.46 -8.81
N VAL A 75 3.64 34.41 -9.39
CA VAL A 75 4.77 35.29 -9.00
C VAL A 75 4.77 36.62 -9.77
N LYS A 76 4.42 36.61 -11.05
CA LYS A 76 4.48 37.80 -11.93
C LYS A 76 3.13 38.49 -12.08
N GLU A 77 2.06 37.72 -12.17
CA GLU A 77 0.70 38.26 -12.37
C GLU A 77 -0.03 38.46 -11.04
N GLY A 78 0.45 37.84 -9.96
CA GLY A 78 -0.13 37.99 -8.62
C GLY A 78 -1.44 37.20 -8.43
N GLU A 79 -1.69 36.22 -9.30
CA GLU A 79 -2.89 35.38 -9.22
C GLU A 79 -2.80 34.39 -8.06
N THR A 80 -3.95 34.08 -7.46
CA THR A 80 -4.08 32.85 -6.67
C THR A 80 -4.42 31.69 -7.60
N VAL A 81 -3.74 30.56 -7.42
CA VAL A 81 -3.93 29.37 -8.25
C VAL A 81 -4.20 28.17 -7.37
N LYS A 82 -5.29 27.46 -7.68
CA LYS A 82 -5.66 26.21 -7.02
C LYS A 82 -5.12 25.02 -7.79
N LEU A 83 -4.58 24.04 -7.07
CA LEU A 83 -4.07 22.80 -7.65
C LEU A 83 -4.22 21.64 -6.67
N LEU A 84 -4.57 20.48 -7.19
CA LEU A 84 -4.61 19.21 -6.50
C LEU A 84 -3.23 18.54 -6.60
N THR A 85 -2.55 18.40 -5.47
CA THR A 85 -1.20 17.81 -5.44
C THR A 85 -0.84 17.33 -4.04
N ARG A 86 0.33 16.69 -3.92
CA ARG A 86 0.94 16.39 -2.64
C ARG A 86 1.64 17.60 -2.07
N ILE A 87 1.38 17.85 -0.80
CA ILE A 87 2.05 18.86 0.01
C ILE A 87 2.76 18.18 1.19
N SER A 88 3.98 18.60 1.47
CA SER A 88 4.76 18.15 2.63
C SER A 88 5.21 19.35 3.45
N ILE A 89 4.98 19.31 4.76
CA ILE A 89 5.21 20.43 5.66
C ILE A 89 6.52 20.26 6.43
N ASP A 90 7.21 21.38 6.67
CA ASP A 90 8.38 21.46 7.54
C ASP A 90 8.27 22.67 8.47
N ILE A 91 8.65 22.49 9.74
CA ILE A 91 8.63 23.53 10.77
C ILE A 91 10.08 23.78 11.21
N ASP A 92 10.60 24.97 10.90
CA ASP A 92 11.95 25.35 11.32
C ASP A 92 11.95 25.72 12.81
N ILE A 93 12.65 24.94 13.62
CA ILE A 93 12.71 25.13 15.09
C ILE A 93 13.41 26.45 15.46
N LYS A 94 14.32 26.95 14.62
CA LYS A 94 15.10 28.18 14.90
C LYS A 94 14.28 29.43 14.59
N THR A 95 13.53 29.43 13.50
CA THR A 95 12.75 30.61 13.06
C THR A 95 11.28 30.53 13.43
N GLN A 96 10.78 29.35 13.79
CA GLN A 96 9.35 29.03 13.95
C GLN A 96 8.55 29.13 12.63
N ASP A 97 9.23 29.28 11.49
CA ASP A 97 8.54 29.36 10.20
C ASP A 97 7.97 27.99 9.82
N VAL A 98 6.72 27.98 9.40
CA VAL A 98 6.09 26.84 8.74
C VAL A 98 6.26 26.99 7.23
N THR A 99 6.79 25.96 6.58
CA THR A 99 7.06 25.93 5.14
C THR A 99 6.50 24.66 4.52
N PHE A 100 6.41 24.63 3.19
CA PHE A 100 5.92 23.46 2.49
C PHE A 100 6.69 23.17 1.18
N SER A 101 6.67 21.92 0.76
CA SER A 101 7.19 21.48 -0.51
C SER A 101 6.11 20.81 -1.34
N LEU A 102 6.24 20.88 -2.66
CA LEU A 102 5.39 20.19 -3.62
C LEU A 102 6.26 19.21 -4.41
N PRO A 103 6.37 17.94 -3.97
CA PRO A 103 7.28 16.96 -4.56
C PRO A 103 7.08 16.78 -6.07
N ASP A 104 5.83 16.86 -6.55
CA ASP A 104 5.50 16.65 -7.95
C ASP A 104 6.00 17.78 -8.87
N PHE A 105 6.20 18.97 -8.31
CA PHE A 105 6.62 20.19 -9.04
C PHE A 105 8.04 20.65 -8.70
N GLY A 106 8.74 19.94 -7.82
CA GLY A 106 10.10 20.29 -7.38
C GLY A 106 10.17 21.62 -6.61
N LEU A 107 9.04 22.10 -6.06
CA LEU A 107 9.01 23.27 -5.19
C LEU A 107 9.47 22.87 -3.79
N ASN A 108 10.45 23.56 -3.23
CA ASN A 108 11.06 23.20 -1.94
C ASN A 108 10.71 24.20 -0.83
N ASN A 109 10.86 23.75 0.42
CA ASN A 109 10.58 24.51 1.64
C ASN A 109 11.28 25.89 1.71
N LYS A 110 12.44 26.05 1.05
CA LYS A 110 13.18 27.33 1.10
C LYS A 110 12.48 28.44 0.32
N GLU A 111 11.68 28.07 -0.68
CA GLU A 111 10.98 29.00 -1.58
C GLU A 111 9.54 29.31 -1.12
N THR A 112 9.11 28.72 0.00
CA THR A 112 7.71 28.73 0.44
C THR A 112 7.53 29.18 1.87
N LEU A 113 6.27 29.47 2.24
CA LEU A 113 5.83 29.69 3.61
C LEU A 113 4.33 29.39 3.79
N ILE A 114 3.93 29.15 5.02
CA ILE A 114 2.54 29.16 5.47
C ILE A 114 2.43 30.25 6.53
N GLU A 115 1.50 31.19 6.36
CA GLU A 115 1.24 32.24 7.35
C GLU A 115 0.50 31.64 8.55
N ASP A 116 0.79 32.10 9.77
CA ASP A 116 0.23 31.53 11.03
C ASP A 116 -1.28 31.33 10.99
N ARG A 117 -2.00 32.31 10.41
CA ARG A 117 -3.46 32.22 10.24
C ARG A 117 -3.87 31.01 9.39
N VAL A 118 -3.20 30.80 8.25
CA VAL A 118 -3.50 29.66 7.37
C VAL A 118 -3.10 28.36 8.05
N TRP A 119 -1.97 28.36 8.76
CA TRP A 119 -1.52 27.20 9.52
C TRP A 119 -2.54 26.77 10.58
N ASP A 120 -3.09 27.72 11.34
CA ASP A 120 -4.12 27.41 12.33
C ASP A 120 -5.39 26.78 11.75
N GLU A 121 -5.71 27.07 10.48
CA GLU A 121 -6.86 26.52 9.78
C GLU A 121 -6.62 25.09 9.27
N CYS A 122 -5.38 24.71 8.91
CA CYS A 122 -5.09 23.43 8.26
C CYS A 122 -4.10 22.50 8.98
N LYS A 123 -3.54 22.91 10.13
CA LYS A 123 -2.53 22.14 10.88
C LYS A 123 -2.98 20.73 11.21
N ASP A 124 -4.21 20.54 11.67
CA ASP A 124 -4.70 19.24 12.15
C ASP A 124 -4.73 18.20 11.03
N GLU A 125 -4.88 18.63 9.77
CA GLU A 125 -4.83 17.73 8.61
C GLU A 125 -3.40 17.52 8.14
N LEU A 126 -2.63 18.60 8.04
CA LEU A 126 -1.29 18.58 7.47
C LEU A 126 -0.23 17.92 8.38
N VAL A 127 -0.45 17.86 9.70
CA VAL A 127 0.47 17.16 10.62
C VAL A 127 0.25 15.66 10.69
N LYS A 128 -0.88 15.13 10.18
CA LYS A 128 -1.20 13.69 10.25
C LYS A 128 -0.27 12.83 9.40
N ALA A 129 0.32 13.40 8.35
CA ALA A 129 1.20 12.69 7.44
C ALA A 129 2.34 13.58 6.96
N LYS A 130 3.50 12.99 6.68
CA LYS A 130 4.62 13.73 6.08
C LYS A 130 4.25 14.32 4.71
N GLU A 131 3.45 13.59 3.93
CA GLU A 131 2.89 14.05 2.67
C GLU A 131 1.36 13.88 2.71
N SER A 132 0.63 14.97 2.45
CA SER A 132 -0.81 14.97 2.36
C SER A 132 -1.24 15.31 0.94
N TRP A 133 -2.24 14.60 0.42
CA TRP A 133 -2.92 14.98 -0.82
C TRP A 133 -4.02 15.97 -0.48
N GLY A 134 -4.17 17.00 -1.31
CA GLY A 134 -5.28 17.95 -1.16
C GLY A 134 -5.30 19.01 -2.25
N ILE A 135 -6.41 19.73 -2.31
CA ILE A 135 -6.51 20.94 -3.13
C ILE A 135 -5.84 22.05 -2.33
N ILE A 136 -4.73 22.55 -2.85
CA ILE A 136 -4.02 23.69 -2.29
C ILE A 136 -4.31 24.93 -3.11
N GLU A 137 -4.46 26.07 -2.45
CA GLU A 137 -4.46 27.37 -3.09
C GLU A 137 -3.12 28.06 -2.82
N LEU A 138 -2.44 28.47 -3.88
CA LEU A 138 -1.16 29.13 -3.81
C LEU A 138 -1.31 30.61 -4.15
N GLY A 139 -0.57 31.44 -3.43
CA GLY A 139 -0.40 32.85 -3.73
C GLY A 139 1.06 33.26 -3.62
N TYR A 140 1.33 34.56 -3.72
CA TYR A 140 2.69 35.09 -3.62
C TYR A 140 2.80 36.16 -2.54
N ARG A 141 3.83 36.04 -1.70
CA ARG A 141 4.27 37.11 -0.81
C ARG A 141 5.38 37.88 -1.52
N TYR A 142 5.12 39.14 -1.85
CA TYR A 142 6.10 40.01 -2.49
C TYR A 142 7.31 40.28 -1.57
N PRO A 143 8.51 40.48 -2.15
CA PRO A 143 9.69 40.86 -1.36
C PRO A 143 9.48 42.24 -0.71
N GLU A 144 9.85 42.35 0.56
CA GLU A 144 9.77 43.61 1.31
C GLU A 144 11.11 43.90 2.00
N GLY A 145 11.78 44.96 1.57
CA GLY A 145 13.11 45.33 2.08
C GLY A 145 14.15 44.21 1.88
N LYS A 146 14.58 43.59 2.98
CA LYS A 146 15.52 42.46 2.98
C LYS A 146 14.84 41.08 2.92
N THR A 147 13.52 41.04 3.07
CA THR A 147 12.76 39.79 3.10
C THR A 147 12.52 39.32 1.66
N PRO A 148 13.00 38.13 1.27
CA PRO A 148 12.77 37.61 -0.08
C PRO A 148 11.29 37.27 -0.29
N GLY A 149 10.85 37.42 -1.53
CA GLY A 149 9.55 36.97 -1.96
C GLY A 149 9.48 35.45 -1.98
N LYS A 150 8.30 34.91 -1.72
CA LYS A 150 8.07 33.47 -1.56
C LYS A 150 6.66 33.10 -2.00
N ILE A 151 6.48 31.88 -2.51
CA ILE A 151 5.16 31.32 -2.73
C ILE A 151 4.55 31.02 -1.36
N LYS A 152 3.29 31.39 -1.14
CA LYS A 152 2.59 31.11 0.12
C LYS A 152 1.39 30.19 -0.08
N LEU A 153 1.11 29.38 0.94
CA LEU A 153 -0.14 28.65 1.02
C LEU A 153 -1.25 29.62 1.43
N VAL A 154 -2.34 29.64 0.68
CA VAL A 154 -3.54 30.44 0.95
C VAL A 154 -4.60 29.59 1.64
N SER A 155 -4.81 28.36 1.16
CA SER A 155 -5.73 27.39 1.77
C SER A 155 -5.32 25.96 1.43
N PHE A 156 -5.76 25.01 2.25
CA PHE A 156 -5.65 23.57 2.01
C PHE A 156 -7.00 22.93 2.30
N ALA A 157 -7.44 22.06 1.38
CA ALA A 157 -8.57 21.17 1.59
C ALA A 157 -8.09 19.73 1.38
N ASN A 158 -8.25 18.90 2.40
CA ASN A 158 -7.88 17.49 2.35
C ASN A 158 -8.60 16.75 1.23
N PHE A 159 -7.85 15.85 0.58
CA PHE A 159 -8.33 14.99 -0.47
C PHE A 159 -9.31 13.90 0.01
N CYS A 160 -9.27 13.50 1.29
CA CYS A 160 -10.15 12.46 1.81
C CYS A 160 -11.49 13.04 2.28
N PRO A 161 -12.62 12.80 1.57
CA PRO A 161 -13.93 13.32 1.96
C PRO A 161 -14.60 12.47 3.06
N TYR A 162 -13.93 11.40 3.51
CA TYR A 162 -14.50 10.43 4.43
C TYR A 162 -14.00 10.61 5.84
N GLU A 163 -14.89 10.43 6.81
CA GLU A 163 -14.49 10.10 8.17
C GLU A 163 -14.12 8.62 8.22
N ILE A 164 -12.85 8.33 8.54
CA ILE A 164 -12.36 6.95 8.63
C ILE A 164 -12.60 6.44 10.05
N ASP A 165 -13.63 5.60 10.21
CA ASP A 165 -13.95 4.93 11.47
C ASP A 165 -13.66 3.42 11.36
N LEU A 166 -12.60 2.99 12.06
CA LEU A 166 -12.23 1.58 12.13
C LEU A 166 -13.29 0.73 12.82
N ASP A 167 -13.87 1.18 13.92
CA ASP A 167 -14.82 0.37 14.69
C ASP A 167 -16.12 0.18 13.90
N PHE A 168 -16.59 1.22 13.21
CA PHE A 168 -17.68 1.11 12.24
C PHE A 168 -17.40 0.04 11.17
N TYR A 169 -16.22 0.08 10.52
CA TYR A 169 -15.86 -0.90 9.50
C TYR A 169 -15.85 -2.34 10.05
N LYS A 170 -15.30 -2.52 11.26
CA LYS A 170 -15.27 -3.81 11.97
C LYS A 170 -16.67 -4.30 12.33
N ASP A 171 -17.57 -3.42 12.73
CA ASP A 171 -18.92 -3.81 13.12
C ASP A 171 -19.80 -4.11 11.90
N VAL A 172 -19.70 -3.30 10.84
CA VAL A 172 -20.39 -3.56 9.57
C VAL A 172 -19.99 -4.89 8.95
N ARG A 173 -18.70 -5.27 9.04
CA ARG A 173 -18.21 -6.58 8.57
C ARG A 173 -19.04 -7.76 9.09
N ARG A 174 -19.59 -7.68 10.30
CA ARG A 174 -20.38 -8.77 10.93
C ARG A 174 -21.65 -9.10 10.16
N ASN A 175 -22.16 -8.15 9.37
CA ASN A 175 -23.36 -8.35 8.57
C ASN A 175 -23.11 -9.16 7.30
N PHE A 176 -21.86 -9.41 6.91
CA PHE A 176 -21.49 -10.11 5.68
C PHE A 176 -20.97 -11.54 5.95
N SER A 177 -21.33 -12.48 5.10
CA SER A 177 -20.62 -13.77 5.02
C SER A 177 -19.17 -13.57 4.54
N VAL A 178 -18.30 -14.57 4.74
CA VAL A 178 -16.92 -14.49 4.26
C VAL A 178 -16.86 -14.34 2.73
N GLN A 179 -17.73 -15.04 2.00
CA GLN A 179 -17.84 -14.96 0.55
C GLN A 179 -18.26 -13.57 0.07
N GLU A 180 -19.32 -13.01 0.65
CA GLU A 180 -19.75 -11.64 0.33
C GLU A 180 -18.64 -10.64 0.65
N TRP A 181 -17.92 -10.82 1.77
CA TRP A 181 -16.85 -9.93 2.15
C TRP A 181 -15.65 -9.96 1.20
N ILE A 182 -15.28 -11.14 0.70
CA ILE A 182 -14.26 -11.28 -0.35
C ILE A 182 -14.67 -10.45 -1.58
N ASP A 183 -15.94 -10.50 -1.97
CA ASP A 183 -16.45 -9.73 -3.11
C ASP A 183 -16.43 -8.22 -2.85
N VAL A 184 -16.75 -7.79 -1.62
CA VAL A 184 -16.62 -6.39 -1.19
C VAL A 184 -15.17 -5.90 -1.31
N ILE A 185 -14.20 -6.68 -0.83
CA ILE A 185 -12.78 -6.32 -0.94
C ILE A 185 -12.35 -6.25 -2.40
N LEU A 186 -12.72 -7.23 -3.23
CA LEU A 186 -12.39 -7.22 -4.66
C LEU A 186 -12.93 -5.97 -5.36
N GLY A 187 -14.18 -5.60 -5.09
CA GLY A 187 -14.75 -4.36 -5.62
C GLY A 187 -13.99 -3.11 -5.16
N ALA A 188 -13.58 -3.07 -3.88
CA ALA A 188 -12.80 -1.98 -3.31
C ALA A 188 -11.46 -1.75 -4.03
N ILE A 189 -10.88 -2.81 -4.59
CA ILE A 189 -9.63 -2.78 -5.37
C ILE A 189 -9.84 -2.84 -6.89
N ASP A 190 -11.08 -2.57 -7.34
CA ASP A 190 -11.52 -2.46 -8.74
C ASP A 190 -11.68 -3.76 -9.54
N TYR A 191 -11.79 -4.88 -8.85
CA TYR A 191 -11.98 -6.19 -9.47
C TYR A 191 -13.42 -6.65 -9.33
N ASN A 192 -13.99 -7.10 -10.45
CA ASN A 192 -15.29 -7.74 -10.45
C ASN A 192 -15.19 -9.18 -9.92
N ALA A 193 -15.87 -9.44 -8.82
CA ALA A 193 -15.95 -10.76 -8.20
C ALA A 193 -16.49 -11.84 -9.15
N ASP A 194 -17.48 -11.52 -9.99
CA ASP A 194 -18.09 -12.47 -10.93
C ASP A 194 -17.18 -12.82 -12.11
N GLY A 195 -16.08 -12.08 -12.29
CA GLY A 195 -15.07 -12.37 -13.31
C GLY A 195 -14.14 -13.52 -12.96
N TYR A 196 -14.17 -14.02 -11.71
CA TYR A 196 -13.33 -15.13 -11.24
C TYR A 196 -14.10 -16.45 -11.28
N GLU A 197 -13.42 -17.52 -11.73
CA GLU A 197 -14.03 -18.85 -11.86
C GLU A 197 -14.15 -19.58 -10.51
N THR A 198 -13.24 -19.28 -9.58
CA THR A 198 -13.17 -19.97 -8.28
C THR A 198 -12.84 -19.03 -7.13
N GLU A 199 -13.28 -19.38 -5.92
CA GLU A 199 -12.89 -18.68 -4.68
C GLU A 199 -11.37 -18.66 -4.49
N ALA A 200 -10.66 -19.71 -4.94
CA ALA A 200 -9.20 -19.77 -4.87
C ALA A 200 -8.52 -18.66 -5.68
N GLN A 201 -9.02 -18.35 -6.89
CA GLN A 201 -8.50 -17.24 -7.69
C GLN A 201 -8.79 -15.88 -7.03
N LYS A 202 -9.98 -15.72 -6.43
CA LYS A 202 -10.34 -14.52 -5.66
C LYS A 202 -9.36 -14.31 -4.49
N LEU A 203 -9.14 -15.36 -3.69
CA LEU A 203 -8.21 -15.32 -2.56
C LEU A 203 -6.76 -15.07 -3.01
N ALA A 204 -6.32 -15.69 -4.11
CA ALA A 204 -4.98 -15.46 -4.66
C ALA A 204 -4.75 -13.98 -5.02
N MET A 205 -5.78 -13.30 -5.54
CA MET A 205 -5.74 -11.86 -5.78
C MET A 205 -5.63 -11.07 -4.47
N LEU A 206 -6.45 -11.40 -3.47
CA LEU A 206 -6.45 -10.71 -2.17
C LEU A 206 -5.15 -10.89 -1.38
N THR A 207 -4.38 -11.96 -1.62
CA THR A 207 -3.03 -12.15 -1.07
C THR A 207 -2.09 -10.98 -1.35
N ARG A 208 -2.31 -10.22 -2.44
CA ARG A 208 -1.52 -9.01 -2.72
C ARG A 208 -1.73 -7.90 -1.70
N LEU A 209 -2.84 -7.90 -0.97
CA LEU A 209 -3.21 -6.86 -0.01
C LEU A 209 -2.61 -7.08 1.38
N LEU A 210 -1.95 -8.21 1.65
CA LEU A 210 -1.37 -8.48 2.97
C LEU A 210 -0.38 -7.40 3.45
N PRO A 211 0.49 -6.81 2.58
CA PRO A 211 1.36 -5.70 2.98
C PRO A 211 0.63 -4.38 3.24
N PHE A 212 -0.62 -4.24 2.84
CA PHE A 212 -1.43 -3.03 3.07
C PHE A 212 -1.97 -3.01 4.50
N VAL A 213 -2.21 -4.18 5.10
CA VAL A 213 -2.93 -4.31 6.37
C VAL A 213 -2.04 -4.73 7.55
N GLU A 214 -0.83 -5.23 7.28
CA GLU A 214 0.09 -5.68 8.34
C GLU A 214 1.53 -5.22 8.10
N LYS A 215 2.15 -4.74 9.17
CA LYS A 215 3.50 -4.15 9.15
C LYS A 215 4.56 -5.19 8.77
N ARG A 216 5.53 -4.75 7.96
CA ARG A 216 6.73 -5.52 7.58
C ARG A 216 6.41 -6.90 6.97
N VAL A 217 5.31 -7.03 6.23
CA VAL A 217 5.05 -8.25 5.46
C VAL A 217 5.93 -8.25 4.21
N ASN A 218 7.00 -9.06 4.24
CA ASN A 218 7.90 -9.28 3.11
C ASN A 218 7.38 -10.40 2.20
N LEU A 219 7.16 -10.10 0.92
CA LEU A 219 6.62 -11.05 -0.06
C LEU A 219 7.45 -11.08 -1.34
N ILE A 220 7.39 -12.21 -2.03
CA ILE A 220 7.80 -12.31 -3.43
C ILE A 220 6.63 -12.86 -4.25
N GLU A 221 6.30 -12.19 -5.35
CA GLU A 221 5.31 -12.66 -6.32
C GLU A 221 6.00 -12.94 -7.64
N LEU A 222 5.83 -14.16 -8.16
CA LEU A 222 6.17 -14.47 -9.55
C LEU A 222 4.88 -14.76 -10.30
N ALA A 223 4.61 -13.97 -11.34
CA ALA A 223 3.38 -14.07 -12.12
C ALA A 223 3.65 -14.00 -13.63
N PRO A 224 2.79 -14.58 -14.47
CA PRO A 224 2.77 -14.26 -15.88
C PRO A 224 2.60 -12.75 -16.11
N LYS A 225 2.97 -12.27 -17.30
CA LYS A 225 2.66 -10.90 -17.74
C LYS A 225 1.15 -10.69 -17.79
N GLY A 226 0.69 -9.48 -17.46
CA GLY A 226 -0.72 -9.08 -17.61
C GLY A 226 -1.65 -9.47 -16.46
N THR A 227 -1.13 -9.77 -15.26
CA THR A 227 -1.94 -10.12 -14.07
C THR A 227 -2.23 -8.94 -13.14
N GLY A 228 -1.90 -7.70 -13.53
CA GLY A 228 -2.24 -6.48 -12.76
C GLY A 228 -1.33 -6.16 -11.56
N LYS A 229 -0.12 -6.74 -11.46
CA LYS A 229 0.83 -6.50 -10.34
C LYS A 229 1.07 -5.01 -10.06
N SER A 230 1.54 -4.28 -11.06
CA SER A 230 1.88 -2.85 -10.93
C SER A 230 0.66 -1.99 -10.61
N TYR A 231 -0.52 -2.39 -11.08
CA TYR A 231 -1.78 -1.69 -10.76
C TYR A 231 -2.09 -1.77 -9.27
N VAL A 232 -2.05 -2.98 -8.68
CA VAL A 232 -2.36 -3.17 -7.26
C VAL A 232 -1.38 -2.40 -6.38
N PHE A 233 -0.08 -2.60 -6.58
CA PHE A 233 0.94 -2.05 -5.70
C PHE A 233 1.29 -0.57 -5.96
N GLY A 234 0.90 0.00 -7.10
CA GLY A 234 1.20 1.40 -7.45
C GLY A 234 -0.01 2.30 -7.69
N GLY A 235 -1.19 1.73 -7.95
CA GLY A 235 -2.37 2.50 -8.38
C GLY A 235 -3.47 2.60 -7.32
N ILE A 236 -3.56 1.63 -6.40
CA ILE A 236 -4.73 1.51 -5.51
C ILE A 236 -4.61 2.35 -4.25
N SER A 237 -3.41 2.43 -3.66
CA SER A 237 -3.18 3.11 -2.38
C SER A 237 -2.09 4.16 -2.50
N ARG A 238 -2.27 5.29 -1.80
CA ARG A 238 -1.23 6.31 -1.60
C ARG A 238 -0.18 5.94 -0.55
N TYR A 239 -0.46 4.96 0.31
CA TYR A 239 0.46 4.55 1.38
C TYR A 239 1.57 3.62 0.88
N GLY A 240 1.41 3.00 -0.29
CA GLY A 240 2.40 2.14 -0.91
C GLY A 240 3.33 2.88 -1.87
N TYR A 241 4.56 2.37 -2.05
CA TYR A 241 5.48 2.89 -3.07
C TYR A 241 5.90 1.80 -4.06
N LEU A 242 5.57 1.99 -5.34
CA LEU A 242 6.05 1.14 -6.44
C LEU A 242 7.38 1.69 -6.98
N CYS A 243 8.43 0.90 -6.84
CA CYS A 243 9.77 1.20 -7.33
C CYS A 243 10.07 0.42 -8.62
N GLY A 244 10.60 1.09 -9.63
CA GLY A 244 11.23 0.48 -10.79
C GLY A 244 12.65 1.01 -11.03
N GLY A 245 13.51 0.18 -11.61
CA GLY A 245 14.86 0.56 -12.02
C GLY A 245 15.87 0.66 -10.89
N LYS A 246 16.67 1.74 -10.90
CA LYS A 246 17.84 1.92 -10.03
C LYS A 246 17.45 2.44 -8.64
N MET A 247 17.87 1.75 -7.59
CA MET A 247 17.60 2.10 -6.19
C MET A 247 18.87 2.24 -5.37
N THR A 248 18.99 3.36 -4.65
CA THR A 248 20.13 3.65 -3.76
C THR A 248 19.77 3.41 -2.30
N ARG A 249 20.78 3.08 -1.48
CA ARG A 249 20.59 2.90 -0.03
C ARG A 249 20.08 4.19 0.63
N ALA A 250 20.52 5.35 0.14
CA ALA A 250 20.05 6.65 0.62
C ALA A 250 18.56 6.87 0.36
N LYS A 251 18.09 6.58 -0.86
CA LYS A 251 16.68 6.73 -1.23
C LYS A 251 15.79 5.76 -0.47
N LEU A 252 16.22 4.51 -0.33
CA LEU A 252 15.41 3.49 0.34
C LEU A 252 15.36 3.68 1.86
N PHE A 253 16.52 3.99 2.47
CA PHE A 253 16.69 3.92 3.93
C PHE A 253 17.03 5.26 4.58
N TYR A 254 18.17 5.87 4.27
CA TYR A 254 18.60 7.11 4.92
C TYR A 254 19.70 7.83 4.14
N ASP A 255 19.47 9.11 3.83
CA ASP A 255 20.47 10.00 3.24
C ASP A 255 21.31 10.66 4.35
N LEU A 256 22.56 10.19 4.52
CA LEU A 256 23.51 10.71 5.50
C LEU A 256 23.87 12.19 5.27
N ALA A 257 23.89 12.65 4.02
CA ALA A 257 24.30 14.00 3.68
C ALA A 257 23.20 15.02 4.02
N ARG A 258 21.94 14.64 3.77
CA ARG A 258 20.77 15.47 4.08
C ARG A 258 20.20 15.23 5.49
N ARG A 259 20.59 14.13 6.13
CA ARG A 259 19.96 13.61 7.37
C ARG A 259 18.46 13.37 7.20
N GLU A 260 18.09 12.83 6.06
CA GLU A 260 16.70 12.57 5.69
C GLU A 260 16.43 11.06 5.63
N GLU A 261 15.33 10.65 6.24
CA GLU A 261 14.82 9.28 6.14
C GLU A 261 14.39 8.96 4.71
N GLY A 262 14.61 7.70 4.33
CA GLY A 262 14.22 7.16 3.04
C GLY A 262 12.78 6.65 3.01
N LEU A 263 12.42 6.03 1.89
CA LEU A 263 11.06 5.61 1.58
C LEU A 263 10.43 4.68 2.63
N VAL A 264 11.22 3.80 3.27
CA VAL A 264 10.69 2.81 4.24
C VAL A 264 10.06 3.41 5.50
N PHE A 265 10.36 4.69 5.80
CA PHE A 265 9.81 5.39 6.95
C PHE A 265 8.44 6.02 6.68
N TYR A 266 8.03 6.12 5.41
CA TYR A 266 6.85 6.89 4.99
C TYR A 266 5.79 6.08 4.26
N HIS A 267 6.06 4.79 4.02
CA HIS A 267 5.18 3.93 3.24
C HIS A 267 4.89 2.65 3.98
N ASP A 268 3.72 2.10 3.69
CA ASP A 268 3.23 0.84 4.22
C ASP A 268 4.03 -0.35 3.68
N PHE A 269 4.46 -0.24 2.42
CA PHE A 269 5.33 -1.19 1.76
C PHE A 269 6.11 -0.51 0.62
N ILE A 270 7.25 -1.11 0.29
CA ILE A 270 8.03 -0.81 -0.90
C ILE A 270 7.95 -2.00 -1.84
N ALA A 271 7.31 -1.82 -3.00
CA ALA A 271 7.17 -2.85 -4.01
C ALA A 271 8.19 -2.63 -5.14
N PHE A 272 9.09 -3.59 -5.34
CA PHE A 272 10.06 -3.60 -6.42
C PHE A 272 9.44 -4.27 -7.65
N ASP A 273 8.99 -3.47 -8.61
CA ASP A 273 8.46 -3.95 -9.88
C ASP A 273 9.59 -4.41 -10.80
N GLU A 274 9.29 -5.42 -11.61
CA GLU A 274 10.25 -6.10 -12.47
C GLU A 274 11.59 -6.37 -11.76
N ILE A 275 11.54 -7.08 -10.63
CA ILE A 275 12.70 -7.31 -9.74
C ILE A 275 13.96 -7.82 -10.48
N SER A 276 13.81 -8.51 -11.61
CA SER A 276 14.92 -8.94 -12.48
C SER A 276 15.72 -7.79 -13.11
N LYS A 277 15.16 -6.59 -13.19
CA LYS A 277 15.78 -5.36 -13.71
C LYS A 277 16.17 -4.37 -12.63
N VAL A 278 15.90 -4.67 -11.35
CA VAL A 278 16.27 -3.78 -10.26
C VAL A 278 17.78 -3.83 -10.05
N GLU A 279 18.39 -2.65 -10.05
CA GLU A 279 19.82 -2.48 -9.85
C GLU A 279 20.08 -1.66 -8.59
N PHE A 280 21.04 -2.10 -7.78
CA PHE A 280 21.52 -1.37 -6.61
C PHE A 280 22.90 -0.80 -6.89
N ASP A 281 23.12 0.48 -6.55
CA ASP A 281 24.41 1.16 -6.75
C ASP A 281 25.55 0.46 -6.00
N ASN A 282 25.27 0.00 -4.78
CA ASN A 282 26.18 -0.79 -3.97
C ASN A 282 25.43 -2.02 -3.45
N PRO A 283 25.40 -3.13 -4.22
CA PRO A 283 24.58 -4.29 -3.89
C PRO A 283 24.93 -4.90 -2.53
N ASN A 284 26.21 -4.95 -2.17
CA ASN A 284 26.64 -5.57 -0.91
C ASN A 284 26.14 -4.78 0.31
N GLU A 285 26.31 -3.45 0.31
CA GLU A 285 25.79 -2.60 1.40
C GLU A 285 24.26 -2.62 1.45
N MET A 286 23.61 -2.61 0.29
CA MET A 286 22.15 -2.69 0.20
C MET A 286 21.64 -4.00 0.81
N VAL A 287 22.21 -5.14 0.42
CA VAL A 287 21.83 -6.46 0.93
C VAL A 287 22.05 -6.54 2.43
N GLN A 288 23.21 -6.10 2.95
CA GLN A 288 23.45 -6.09 4.40
C GLN A 288 22.42 -5.26 5.16
N THR A 289 22.04 -4.09 4.62
CA THR A 289 21.02 -3.23 5.23
C THR A 289 19.64 -3.91 5.18
N LEU A 290 19.28 -4.50 4.03
CA LEU A 290 18.03 -5.26 3.86
C LEU A 290 17.96 -6.46 4.82
N LEU A 291 19.05 -7.17 5.06
CA LEU A 291 19.08 -8.30 6.01
C LEU A 291 18.72 -7.84 7.43
N GLY A 292 19.31 -6.75 7.92
CA GLY A 292 18.96 -6.19 9.23
C GLY A 292 17.52 -5.68 9.26
N TYR A 293 17.13 -4.95 8.23
CA TYR A 293 15.80 -4.34 8.13
C TYR A 293 14.67 -5.37 8.03
N MET A 294 14.78 -6.36 7.16
CA MET A 294 13.71 -7.35 6.96
C MET A 294 13.56 -8.31 8.16
N GLU A 295 14.60 -8.46 9.00
CA GLU A 295 14.53 -9.26 10.23
C GLU A 295 13.87 -8.48 11.38
N GLN A 296 14.30 -7.23 11.61
CA GLN A 296 13.98 -6.49 12.84
C GLN A 296 13.21 -5.19 12.60
N GLY A 297 13.07 -4.75 11.36
CA GLY A 297 12.58 -3.41 10.98
C GLY A 297 13.62 -2.30 11.19
N THR A 298 14.82 -2.62 11.66
CA THR A 298 15.83 -1.62 12.05
C THR A 298 16.63 -1.14 10.84
N VAL A 299 16.67 0.18 10.67
CA VAL A 299 17.53 0.87 9.71
C VAL A 299 18.74 1.44 10.46
N LYS A 300 19.89 0.79 10.27
CA LYS A 300 21.15 1.18 10.90
C LYS A 300 22.15 1.67 9.87
N ILE A 301 22.27 3.00 9.73
CA ILE A 301 23.16 3.65 8.75
C ILE A 301 23.84 4.84 9.42
N GLY A 302 25.16 4.77 9.61
CA GLY A 302 25.91 5.83 10.29
C GLY A 302 25.45 5.98 11.74
N ASP A 303 24.95 7.16 12.09
CA ASP A 303 24.37 7.50 13.39
C ASP A 303 22.87 7.19 13.50
N LYS A 304 22.18 6.94 12.38
CA LYS A 304 20.76 6.56 12.36
C LYS A 304 20.59 5.12 12.84
N ASN A 305 19.70 4.92 13.81
CA ASN A 305 19.33 3.61 14.33
C ASN A 305 17.86 3.63 14.75
N ASP A 306 16.97 3.60 13.76
CA ASP A 306 15.52 3.69 13.96
C ASP A 306 14.78 2.50 13.35
N VAL A 307 13.52 2.33 13.72
CA VAL A 307 12.67 1.27 13.22
C VAL A 307 11.70 1.85 12.20
N ALA A 308 11.58 1.17 11.06
CA ALA A 308 10.59 1.44 10.03
C ALA A 308 9.66 0.23 9.86
N GLU A 309 8.48 0.48 9.27
CA GLU A 309 7.37 -0.47 9.27
C GLU A 309 7.00 -1.00 7.88
N ALA A 310 7.62 -0.46 6.84
CA ALA A 310 7.34 -0.85 5.45
C ALA A 310 7.64 -2.33 5.19
N GLY A 311 6.69 -3.07 4.60
CA GLY A 311 6.95 -4.37 4.01
C GLY A 311 7.80 -4.28 2.74
N VAL A 312 8.62 -5.28 2.44
CA VAL A 312 9.34 -5.38 1.16
C VAL A 312 8.63 -6.36 0.24
N VAL A 313 8.13 -5.89 -0.89
CA VAL A 313 7.45 -6.73 -1.89
C VAL A 313 8.30 -6.81 -3.15
N MET A 314 8.60 -8.02 -3.61
CA MET A 314 9.40 -8.27 -4.81
C MET A 314 8.51 -8.83 -5.91
N LEU A 315 8.34 -8.10 -7.02
CA LEU A 315 7.44 -8.47 -8.10
C LEU A 315 8.23 -8.91 -9.32
N GLY A 316 8.12 -10.19 -9.68
CA GLY A 316 8.80 -10.80 -10.81
C GLY A 316 7.84 -11.32 -11.87
N ASN A 317 8.40 -11.52 -13.06
CA ASN A 317 7.75 -12.28 -14.12
C ASN A 317 8.35 -13.69 -14.14
N ILE A 318 7.50 -14.69 -14.43
CA ILE A 318 7.92 -16.07 -14.63
C ILE A 318 7.26 -16.61 -15.90
N ASP A 319 8.01 -17.42 -16.64
CA ASP A 319 7.53 -18.07 -17.85
C ASP A 319 6.73 -19.34 -17.52
N GLN A 320 5.79 -19.70 -18.38
CA GLN A 320 4.80 -20.75 -18.09
C GLN A 320 5.45 -22.12 -17.83
N GLU A 321 6.59 -22.40 -18.47
CA GLU A 321 7.35 -23.64 -18.30
C GLU A 321 8.05 -23.76 -16.94
N ASP A 322 8.27 -22.63 -16.26
CA ASP A 322 8.93 -22.55 -14.96
C ASP A 322 7.96 -22.38 -13.79
N MET A 323 6.65 -22.28 -14.04
CA MET A 323 5.59 -22.17 -13.02
C MET A 323 5.35 -23.50 -12.29
N ASP A 324 6.37 -23.96 -11.58
CA ASP A 324 6.36 -25.22 -10.83
C ASP A 324 7.12 -25.03 -9.52
N GLU A 325 6.42 -25.23 -8.40
CA GLU A 325 7.00 -25.09 -7.07
C GLU A 325 8.16 -26.09 -6.82
N TRP A 326 8.27 -27.15 -7.61
CA TRP A 326 9.32 -28.17 -7.56
C TRP A 326 10.50 -27.90 -8.50
N LYS A 327 10.45 -26.81 -9.27
CA LYS A 327 11.59 -26.28 -10.04
C LYS A 327 12.17 -25.05 -9.35
N ASN A 328 13.39 -24.69 -9.71
CA ASN A 328 14.03 -23.47 -9.22
C ASN A 328 13.44 -22.25 -9.95
N MET A 329 12.37 -21.69 -9.39
CA MET A 329 11.69 -20.50 -9.90
C MET A 329 12.51 -19.22 -9.71
N PHE A 330 13.56 -19.27 -8.88
CA PHE A 330 14.40 -18.12 -8.54
C PHE A 330 15.61 -18.00 -9.47
N ALA A 331 15.75 -18.90 -10.45
CA ALA A 331 16.88 -18.94 -11.35
C ALA A 331 17.07 -17.65 -12.17
N GLY A 332 15.96 -16.97 -12.53
CA GLY A 332 15.92 -15.72 -13.28
C GLY A 332 15.88 -14.43 -12.44
N LEU A 333 15.97 -14.54 -11.11
CA LEU A 333 16.05 -13.39 -10.20
C LEU A 333 17.45 -12.77 -10.20
N PRO A 334 17.59 -11.49 -9.79
CA PRO A 334 18.89 -10.83 -9.77
C PRO A 334 19.85 -11.51 -8.79
N SER A 335 21.16 -11.36 -9.04
CA SER A 335 22.23 -12.06 -8.31
C SER A 335 22.21 -11.80 -6.81
N PHE A 336 21.77 -10.61 -6.38
CA PHE A 336 21.65 -10.26 -4.96
C PHE A 336 20.59 -11.07 -4.21
N LEU A 337 19.60 -11.64 -4.91
CA LEU A 337 18.62 -12.58 -4.36
C LEU A 337 19.09 -14.02 -4.57
N LYS A 338 19.40 -14.39 -5.81
CA LYS A 338 19.73 -15.77 -6.18
C LYS A 338 20.90 -16.36 -5.41
N ASN A 339 21.90 -15.53 -5.10
CA ASN A 339 23.12 -15.96 -4.40
C ASN A 339 23.06 -15.69 -2.88
N ASN A 340 21.90 -15.31 -2.34
CA ASN A 340 21.77 -14.91 -0.94
C ASN A 340 20.56 -15.59 -0.29
N SER A 341 20.76 -16.84 0.15
CA SER A 341 19.75 -17.61 0.88
C SER A 341 19.27 -16.89 2.15
N ALA A 342 20.15 -16.14 2.81
CA ALA A 342 19.79 -15.34 3.99
C ALA A 342 18.76 -14.24 3.70
N LEU A 343 18.79 -13.63 2.51
CA LEU A 343 17.79 -12.63 2.10
C LEU A 343 16.45 -13.31 1.79
N ILE A 344 16.49 -14.47 1.12
CA ILE A 344 15.30 -15.27 0.84
C ILE A 344 14.65 -15.77 2.13
N ASP A 345 15.45 -16.15 3.13
CA ASP A 345 14.95 -16.60 4.44
C ASP A 345 14.11 -15.53 5.17
N ARG A 346 14.28 -14.25 4.83
CA ARG A 346 13.51 -13.13 5.40
C ARG A 346 12.24 -12.79 4.61
N ILE A 347 11.96 -13.51 3.52
CA ILE A 347 10.70 -13.42 2.79
C ILE A 347 9.67 -14.27 3.51
N HIS A 348 8.59 -13.65 3.99
CA HIS A 348 7.58 -14.37 4.74
C HIS A 348 6.76 -15.30 3.85
N GLY A 349 6.51 -14.91 2.60
CA GLY A 349 5.64 -15.70 1.72
C GLY A 349 5.89 -15.51 0.23
N PHE A 350 5.68 -16.60 -0.51
CA PHE A 350 5.65 -16.62 -1.96
C PHE A 350 4.20 -16.54 -2.45
N VAL A 351 3.91 -15.58 -3.33
CA VAL A 351 2.62 -15.43 -4.00
C VAL A 351 2.71 -16.07 -5.39
N LYS A 352 1.89 -17.09 -5.62
CA LYS A 352 1.75 -17.75 -6.91
C LYS A 352 0.90 -16.90 -7.84
N GLY A 353 1.54 -15.97 -8.52
CA GLY A 353 0.83 -15.03 -9.39
C GLY A 353 0.18 -15.67 -10.62
N TRP A 354 0.44 -16.95 -10.91
CA TRP A 354 -0.27 -17.73 -11.94
C TRP A 354 -1.60 -18.32 -11.45
N ASP A 355 -1.85 -18.35 -10.14
CA ASP A 355 -3.19 -18.66 -9.59
C ASP A 355 -4.14 -17.46 -9.77
N ILE A 356 -3.60 -16.29 -10.16
CA ILE A 356 -4.36 -15.09 -10.49
C ILE A 356 -4.61 -15.07 -12.00
N PRO A 357 -5.88 -15.00 -12.46
CA PRO A 357 -6.17 -14.97 -13.89
C PRO A 357 -5.57 -13.72 -14.55
N ARG A 358 -5.23 -13.86 -15.83
CA ARG A 358 -4.83 -12.70 -16.64
C ARG A 358 -5.99 -11.70 -16.73
N MET A 359 -5.65 -10.42 -16.65
CA MET A 359 -6.61 -9.33 -16.75
C MET A 359 -7.40 -9.43 -18.05
N ASN A 360 -8.72 -9.39 -17.95
CA ASN A 360 -9.66 -9.36 -19.06
C ASN A 360 -10.84 -8.44 -18.71
N GLU A 361 -11.70 -8.13 -19.67
CA GLU A 361 -12.84 -7.22 -19.46
C GLU A 361 -13.86 -7.71 -18.40
N GLY A 362 -13.95 -9.03 -18.19
CA GLY A 362 -14.83 -9.62 -17.17
C GLY A 362 -14.34 -9.39 -15.73
N LEU A 363 -13.03 -9.20 -15.54
CA LEU A 363 -12.41 -8.94 -14.24
C LEU A 363 -12.47 -7.47 -13.81
N LYS A 364 -12.84 -6.55 -14.70
CA LYS A 364 -12.99 -5.13 -14.37
C LYS A 364 -14.31 -4.87 -13.68
N ILE A 365 -14.27 -4.16 -12.56
CA ILE A 365 -15.48 -3.75 -11.83
C ILE A 365 -16.43 -2.94 -12.73
N CYS A 366 -17.72 -3.23 -12.56
CA CYS A 366 -18.86 -2.54 -13.16
C CYS A 366 -19.99 -2.66 -12.14
N GLY A 367 -20.12 -1.67 -11.26
CA GLY A 367 -21.07 -1.70 -10.16
C GLY A 367 -20.62 -0.92 -8.93
N TRP A 368 -21.48 -0.92 -7.90
CA TRP A 368 -21.19 -0.30 -6.61
C TRP A 368 -20.09 -1.03 -5.85
N ALA A 369 -19.11 -0.28 -5.38
CA ALA A 369 -17.98 -0.78 -4.60
C ALA A 369 -17.55 0.25 -3.54
N LEU A 370 -16.81 -0.20 -2.53
CA LEU A 370 -16.15 0.73 -1.61
C LEU A 370 -15.17 1.61 -2.39
N ASN A 371 -15.09 2.88 -2.01
CA ASN A 371 -14.07 3.78 -2.51
C ASN A 371 -12.67 3.27 -2.14
N SER A 372 -11.73 3.28 -3.10
CA SER A 372 -10.36 2.76 -2.88
C SER A 372 -9.59 3.53 -1.81
N GLU A 373 -9.78 4.84 -1.70
CA GLU A 373 -9.12 5.67 -0.67
C GLU A 373 -9.67 5.34 0.73
N TYR A 374 -10.99 5.20 0.87
CA TYR A 374 -11.62 4.78 2.12
C TYR A 374 -11.08 3.42 2.55
N PHE A 375 -11.16 2.42 1.66
CA PHE A 375 -10.72 1.06 1.95
C PHE A 375 -9.23 1.00 2.30
N THR A 376 -8.35 1.66 1.54
CA THR A 376 -6.91 1.62 1.81
C THR A 376 -6.51 2.43 3.05
N SER A 377 -7.27 3.46 3.42
CA SER A 377 -7.09 4.16 4.69
C SER A 377 -7.48 3.28 5.89
N ILE A 378 -8.56 2.50 5.78
CA ILE A 378 -8.91 1.47 6.78
C ILE A 378 -7.78 0.43 6.89
N MET A 379 -7.25 -0.07 5.78
CA MET A 379 -6.12 -1.02 5.80
C MET A 379 -4.90 -0.43 6.50
N HIS A 380 -4.56 0.83 6.17
CA HIS A 380 -3.46 1.56 6.79
C HIS A 380 -3.63 1.65 8.32
N MET A 381 -4.81 2.08 8.79
CA MET A 381 -5.08 2.19 10.23
C MET A 381 -5.11 0.82 10.93
N LEU A 382 -5.58 -0.25 10.27
CA LEU A 382 -5.56 -1.61 10.83
C LEU A 382 -4.14 -2.13 11.11
N ARG A 383 -3.11 -1.57 10.47
CA ARG A 383 -1.71 -1.94 10.73
C ARG A 383 -1.30 -1.65 12.17
N ASP A 384 -1.87 -0.62 12.79
CA ASP A 384 -1.56 -0.20 14.16
C ASP A 384 -2.28 -1.04 15.22
N ASP A 385 -3.29 -1.82 14.84
CA ASP A 385 -4.01 -2.69 15.77
C ASP A 385 -3.19 -3.95 16.06
N VAL A 386 -2.48 -3.91 17.18
CA VAL A 386 -1.63 -5.01 17.66
C VAL A 386 -2.42 -6.19 18.24
N SER A 387 -3.72 -6.02 18.54
CA SER A 387 -4.53 -7.07 19.20
C SER A 387 -4.63 -8.35 18.36
N TYR A 388 -4.71 -8.22 17.03
CA TYR A 388 -4.76 -9.34 16.08
C TYR A 388 -3.58 -10.29 16.23
N ARG A 389 -2.38 -9.75 16.49
CA ARG A 389 -1.20 -10.58 16.68
C ARG A 389 -1.34 -11.44 17.93
N ALA A 390 -1.84 -10.85 19.03
CA ALA A 390 -2.11 -11.60 20.25
C ALA A 390 -3.20 -12.67 20.05
N ILE A 391 -4.20 -12.41 19.22
CA ILE A 391 -5.25 -13.38 18.87
C ILE A 391 -4.66 -14.56 18.08
N VAL A 392 -3.86 -14.29 17.04
CA VAL A 392 -3.18 -15.34 16.27
C VAL A 392 -2.26 -16.17 17.16
N ASP A 393 -1.52 -15.52 18.07
CA ASP A 393 -0.64 -16.19 19.03
C ASP A 393 -1.40 -17.15 19.96
N ARG A 394 -2.65 -16.85 20.31
CA ARG A 394 -3.51 -17.75 21.10
C ARG A 394 -4.09 -18.89 20.25
N LEU A 395 -4.44 -18.61 19.00
CA LEU A 395 -5.07 -19.57 18.10
C LEU A 395 -4.10 -20.61 17.55
N VAL A 396 -2.83 -20.27 17.35
CA VAL A 396 -1.86 -21.11 16.64
C VAL A 396 -0.92 -21.82 17.60
N ASP A 397 -0.81 -23.15 17.47
CA ASP A 397 0.13 -23.98 18.22
C ASP A 397 1.12 -24.69 17.29
N TYR A 398 2.34 -24.92 17.79
CA TYR A 398 3.44 -25.56 17.08
C TYR A 398 4.50 -26.09 18.07
N PRO A 399 5.33 -27.08 17.68
CA PRO A 399 6.37 -27.63 18.55
C PRO A 399 7.37 -26.58 19.06
N ALA A 400 7.81 -26.70 20.32
CA ALA A 400 8.67 -25.70 20.96
C ALA A 400 10.06 -25.53 20.30
N ASP A 401 10.54 -26.56 19.61
CA ASP A 401 11.81 -26.57 18.85
C ASP A 401 11.66 -26.10 17.40
N SER A 402 10.51 -25.54 17.04
CA SER A 402 10.24 -25.02 15.70
C SER A 402 11.15 -23.84 15.33
N ASP A 403 11.56 -23.79 14.06
CA ASP A 403 12.33 -22.67 13.53
C ASP A 403 11.58 -21.34 13.73
N THR A 404 12.25 -20.37 14.33
CA THR A 404 11.64 -19.09 14.73
C THR A 404 11.24 -18.24 13.52
N ARG A 405 11.98 -18.30 12.40
CA ARG A 405 11.65 -17.52 11.20
C ARG A 405 10.45 -18.09 10.47
N ASN A 406 10.37 -19.41 10.36
CA ASN A 406 9.21 -20.07 9.77
C ASN A 406 7.93 -19.81 10.58
N THR A 407 8.01 -19.88 11.91
CA THR A 407 6.86 -19.59 12.78
C THR A 407 6.47 -18.11 12.73
N GLU A 408 7.41 -17.17 12.78
CA GLU A 408 7.11 -15.74 12.59
C GLU A 408 6.47 -15.43 11.25
N ALA A 409 7.02 -15.96 10.15
CA ALA A 409 6.50 -15.74 8.80
C ALA A 409 5.03 -16.18 8.68
N VAL A 410 4.72 -17.39 9.17
CA VAL A 410 3.34 -17.92 9.15
C VAL A 410 2.42 -17.09 10.04
N LYS A 411 2.82 -16.76 11.27
CA LYS A 411 1.99 -15.96 12.20
C LYS A 411 1.73 -14.56 11.66
N ARG A 412 2.73 -13.91 11.06
CA ARG A 412 2.59 -12.57 10.45
C ARG A 412 1.64 -12.60 9.25
N ILE A 413 1.77 -13.57 8.35
CA ILE A 413 0.85 -13.70 7.21
C ILE A 413 -0.56 -14.06 7.68
N ALA A 414 -0.70 -14.95 8.66
CA ALA A 414 -2.00 -15.29 9.24
C ALA A 414 -2.66 -14.07 9.91
N THR A 415 -1.88 -13.22 10.58
CA THR A 415 -2.34 -11.95 11.16
C THR A 415 -2.86 -11.01 10.07
N ALA A 416 -2.11 -10.87 8.97
CA ALA A 416 -2.54 -10.06 7.83
C ALA A 416 -3.85 -10.56 7.22
N TYR A 417 -4.00 -11.87 7.01
CA TYR A 417 -5.26 -12.45 6.53
C TYR A 417 -6.41 -12.24 7.52
N LEU A 418 -6.16 -12.38 8.82
CA LEU A 418 -7.17 -12.18 9.85
C LEU A 418 -7.69 -10.73 9.82
N LYS A 419 -6.80 -9.75 9.75
CA LYS A 419 -7.17 -8.33 9.60
C LYS A 419 -7.95 -8.05 8.32
N LEU A 420 -7.52 -8.63 7.19
CA LEU A 420 -8.14 -8.40 5.89
C LEU A 420 -9.55 -9.01 5.79
N LEU A 421 -9.69 -10.29 6.16
CA LEU A 421 -10.91 -11.08 5.93
C LEU A 421 -11.86 -11.09 7.12
N PHE A 422 -11.34 -10.89 8.34
CA PHE A 422 -12.09 -10.93 9.59
C PHE A 422 -11.78 -9.72 10.49
N PRO A 423 -11.89 -8.47 9.99
CA PRO A 423 -11.59 -7.29 10.80
C PRO A 423 -12.51 -7.14 12.03
N HIS A 424 -13.65 -7.82 12.05
CA HIS A 424 -14.59 -7.79 13.17
C HIS A 424 -14.14 -8.55 14.42
N VAL A 425 -13.07 -9.35 14.31
CA VAL A 425 -12.54 -10.22 15.37
C VAL A 425 -11.81 -9.37 16.41
N ARG A 426 -12.28 -9.40 17.65
CA ARG A 426 -11.68 -8.68 18.80
C ARG A 426 -11.04 -9.63 19.80
N THR A 427 -11.43 -10.89 19.76
CA THR A 427 -10.97 -11.99 20.63
C THR A 427 -10.80 -13.29 19.82
N ALA A 428 -10.16 -14.31 20.40
CA ALA A 428 -9.93 -15.58 19.70
C ALA A 428 -11.24 -16.36 19.45
N GLU A 429 -12.25 -16.09 20.26
CA GLU A 429 -13.59 -16.67 20.23
C GLU A 429 -14.46 -16.09 19.10
N ASP A 430 -14.15 -14.89 18.61
CA ASP A 430 -14.93 -14.22 17.56
C ASP A 430 -14.77 -14.86 16.18
N VAL A 431 -13.76 -15.72 15.98
CA VAL A 431 -13.52 -16.43 14.70
C VAL A 431 -13.63 -17.93 14.88
N LYS A 432 -14.37 -18.59 13.98
CA LYS A 432 -14.47 -20.05 14.01
C LYS A 432 -13.11 -20.67 13.67
N PRO A 433 -12.61 -21.65 14.45
CA PRO A 433 -11.33 -22.31 14.17
C PRO A 433 -11.20 -22.84 12.73
N ARG A 434 -12.28 -23.37 12.16
CA ARG A 434 -12.30 -23.86 10.78
C ARG A 434 -12.10 -22.74 9.75
N GLU A 435 -12.74 -21.59 9.95
CA GLU A 435 -12.63 -20.43 9.05
C GLU A 435 -11.23 -19.82 9.16
N PHE A 436 -10.73 -19.62 10.38
CA PHE A 436 -9.34 -19.19 10.60
C PHE A 436 -8.33 -20.12 9.92
N ASN A 437 -8.51 -21.44 10.04
CA ASN A 437 -7.64 -22.40 9.38
C ASN A 437 -7.65 -22.25 7.86
N GLN A 438 -8.85 -22.20 7.29
CA GLN A 438 -9.08 -22.20 5.85
C GLN A 438 -8.57 -20.92 5.19
N TYR A 439 -8.86 -19.77 5.80
CA TYR A 439 -8.64 -18.46 5.19
C TYR A 439 -7.37 -17.75 5.66
N CYS A 440 -6.80 -18.13 6.82
CA CYS A 440 -5.63 -17.44 7.38
C CYS A 440 -4.42 -18.39 7.52
N LEU A 441 -4.53 -19.43 8.35
CA LEU A 441 -3.36 -20.24 8.74
C LEU A 441 -2.83 -21.12 7.60
N ARG A 442 -3.70 -21.86 6.92
CA ARG A 442 -3.28 -22.76 5.82
C ARG A 442 -2.72 -21.99 4.62
N PRO A 443 -3.30 -20.87 4.16
CA PRO A 443 -2.67 -20.03 3.14
C PRO A 443 -1.30 -19.51 3.59
N ALA A 444 -1.18 -18.99 4.82
CA ALA A 444 0.10 -18.52 5.37
C ALA A 444 1.18 -19.59 5.35
N PHE A 445 0.85 -20.80 5.82
CA PHE A 445 1.73 -21.97 5.79
C PHE A 445 2.23 -22.27 4.38
N ARG A 446 1.32 -22.35 3.39
CA ARG A 446 1.68 -22.70 2.01
C ARG A 446 2.59 -21.66 1.38
N MET A 447 2.35 -20.38 1.63
CA MET A 447 3.19 -19.30 1.12
C MET A 447 4.63 -19.43 1.65
N ARG A 448 4.82 -19.71 2.94
CA ARG A 448 6.15 -19.88 3.54
C ARG A 448 6.82 -21.21 3.14
N GLU A 449 6.04 -22.28 2.99
CA GLU A 449 6.52 -23.58 2.53
C GLU A 449 7.20 -23.50 1.16
N ILE A 450 6.61 -22.72 0.23
CA ILE A 450 7.21 -22.51 -1.09
C ILE A 450 8.56 -21.79 -0.97
N VAL A 451 8.67 -20.76 -0.11
CA VAL A 451 9.94 -20.05 0.14
C VAL A 451 11.01 -21.03 0.63
N LEU A 452 10.70 -21.83 1.66
CA LEU A 452 11.63 -22.82 2.22
C LEU A 452 12.06 -23.85 1.17
N ARG A 453 11.12 -24.31 0.33
CA ARG A 453 11.41 -25.25 -0.76
C ARG A 453 12.37 -24.67 -1.78
N GLN A 454 12.16 -23.42 -2.21
CA GLN A 454 13.04 -22.73 -3.16
C GLN A 454 14.44 -22.51 -2.55
N MET A 455 14.53 -22.18 -1.25
CA MET A 455 15.81 -22.10 -0.56
C MET A 455 16.58 -23.42 -0.57
N GLY A 456 15.92 -24.55 -0.32
CA GLY A 456 16.54 -25.88 -0.36
C GLY A 456 17.06 -26.30 -1.74
N MET A 457 16.62 -25.64 -2.82
CA MET A 457 17.16 -25.81 -4.17
C MET A 457 18.38 -24.93 -4.45
N LEU A 458 18.50 -23.80 -3.76
CA LEU A 458 19.58 -22.83 -3.94
C LEU A 458 20.75 -23.09 -2.99
N ASP A 459 20.48 -23.60 -1.79
CA ASP A 459 21.44 -23.74 -0.71
C ASP A 459 21.29 -25.11 -0.01
N VAL A 460 22.40 -25.83 0.06
CA VAL A 460 22.48 -27.18 0.64
C VAL A 460 22.10 -27.17 2.12
N GLU A 461 22.30 -26.06 2.84
CA GLU A 461 21.94 -25.95 4.26
C GLU A 461 20.42 -26.11 4.48
N TYR A 462 19.60 -25.70 3.52
CA TYR A 462 18.14 -25.76 3.62
C TYR A 462 17.54 -27.01 2.96
N LYS A 463 18.38 -27.83 2.31
CA LYS A 463 17.92 -29.01 1.59
C LYS A 463 17.31 -30.03 2.55
N GLY A 464 16.04 -30.37 2.34
CA GLY A 464 15.32 -31.34 3.15
C GLY A 464 14.78 -30.80 4.48
N LYS A 465 14.90 -29.49 4.76
CA LYS A 465 14.18 -28.87 5.88
C LYS A 465 12.68 -28.88 5.60
N GLU A 466 11.89 -29.19 6.62
CA GLU A 466 10.43 -29.21 6.55
C GLU A 466 9.84 -28.06 7.37
N MET A 467 8.64 -27.63 6.99
CA MET A 467 7.89 -26.65 7.77
C MET A 467 7.44 -27.25 9.12
N PRO A 468 7.40 -26.44 10.20
CA PRO A 468 6.80 -26.86 11.45
C PRO A 468 5.35 -27.34 11.27
N LYS A 469 4.92 -28.29 12.10
CA LYS A 469 3.52 -28.72 12.12
C LYS A 469 2.71 -27.73 12.94
N PHE A 470 1.89 -26.93 12.25
CA PHE A 470 0.97 -26.01 12.90
C PHE A 470 -0.37 -26.69 13.18
N SER A 471 -0.95 -26.39 14.33
CA SER A 471 -2.31 -26.77 14.70
C SER A 471 -3.05 -25.56 15.27
N ILE A 472 -4.37 -25.71 15.49
CA ILE A 472 -5.19 -24.67 16.08
C ILE A 472 -5.58 -25.09 17.48
N ASN A 473 -5.33 -24.22 18.45
CA ASN A 473 -5.76 -24.42 19.81
C ASN A 473 -7.30 -24.42 19.87
N PRO A 474 -7.93 -25.44 20.48
CA PRO A 474 -9.36 -25.39 20.75
C PRO A 474 -9.62 -24.22 21.69
N VAL A 475 -10.32 -23.20 21.20
CA VAL A 475 -10.77 -22.08 22.02
C VAL A 475 -12.03 -22.56 22.75
N GLY A 476 -11.87 -22.99 24.00
CA GLY A 476 -12.94 -23.45 24.88
C GLY A 476 -12.75 -24.86 25.43
N ASP A 477 -12.05 -24.97 26.56
CA ASP A 477 -12.30 -25.92 27.66
C ASP A 477 -11.41 -25.55 28.88
N GLU A 478 -11.45 -24.28 29.28
CA GLU A 478 -11.08 -23.87 30.65
C GLU A 478 -12.33 -23.27 31.30
N SER A 479 -13.22 -24.16 31.74
CA SER A 479 -14.30 -23.88 32.69
C SER A 479 -13.86 -24.19 34.11
#